data_AF-A0A968LNU5-F1
#
_entry.id   AF-A0A968LNU5-F1
#
_cell.length_a   1.000
_cell.length_b   1.000
_cell.length_c   1.000
_cell.angle_alpha   90.00
_cell.angle_beta   90.00
_cell.angle_gamma   90.00
#
_symmetry.space_group_name_H-M   'P 1'
#
loop_
_entity.id
_entity.type
_entity.pdbx_description
1 polymer ?
#
loop_
_entity_poly.entity_id
_entity_poly.type
_entity_poly.pdbx_seq_one_letter_code
_entity_poly.pdbx_strand_id
1 'polypeptide(L)'
;MPIVALAPVVIKAMGVDWQSKAVVVGITVFFPILLNTARGLSEVNPLHVDLMRSYAATPGRVFSSLRIPNAMPYIFNGLKTSAVLGLIAAIVAEFFGANGAGLGFRIVVEIGTSSLDTVWAAINIASLLGITVYNLLALLERRVTGWHASNRSED
;
A
#
# COMPACT_ATOMS: atom_id res chain seq x y z
N MET A 1 -6.75 -4.63 13.07
CA MET A 1 -6.10 -4.28 14.36
C MET A 1 -6.09 -2.77 14.50
N PRO A 2 -6.53 -2.19 15.62
CA PRO A 2 -6.51 -0.75 15.82
C PRO A 2 -5.06 -0.25 15.84
N ILE A 3 -4.65 0.52 14.83
CA ILE A 3 -3.27 1.01 14.70
C ILE A 3 -2.82 1.84 15.91
N VAL A 4 -3.76 2.60 16.46
CA VAL A 4 -3.56 3.46 17.64
C VAL A 4 -3.15 2.63 18.87
N ALA A 5 -3.61 1.38 18.98
CA ALA A 5 -3.22 0.47 20.04
C ALA A 5 -1.88 -0.26 19.76
N LEU A 6 -1.58 -0.52 18.48
CA LEU A 6 -0.37 -1.24 18.08
C LEU A 6 0.89 -0.38 18.20
N ALA A 7 0.83 0.90 17.81
CA ALA A 7 2.01 1.77 17.73
C ALA A 7 2.78 1.90 19.06
N PRO A 8 2.15 2.18 20.22
CA PRO A 8 2.87 2.25 21.50
C PRO A 8 3.58 0.95 21.89
N VAL A 9 2.96 -0.20 21.59
CA VAL A 9 3.52 -1.52 21.93
C VAL A 9 4.78 -1.79 21.12
N VAL A 10 4.73 -1.54 19.81
CA VAL A 10 5.88 -1.72 18.91
C VAL A 10 7.01 -0.75 19.25
N ILE A 11 6.69 0.52 19.54
CA ILE A 11 7.68 1.52 19.96
C ILE A 11 8.32 1.15 21.29
N LYS A 12 7.55 0.64 22.26
CA LYS A 12 8.10 0.17 23.53
C LYS A 12 9.07 -1.00 23.34
N ALA A 13 8.80 -1.89 22.37
CA ALA A 13 9.63 -3.05 22.10
C ALA A 13 10.88 -2.74 21.26
N MET A 14 10.78 -1.82 20.29
CA MET A 14 11.82 -1.58 19.27
C MET A 14 12.45 -0.19 19.32
N GLY A 15 11.97 0.69 20.20
CA GLY A 15 12.42 2.07 20.28
C GLY A 15 11.69 3.05 19.34
N VAL A 16 12.10 4.31 19.41
CA VAL A 16 11.48 5.45 18.72
C VAL A 16 12.06 5.72 17.33
N ASP A 17 12.98 4.89 16.85
CA ASP A 17 13.54 5.01 15.50
C ASP A 17 12.56 4.61 14.39
N TRP A 18 12.96 4.78 13.14
CA TRP A 18 12.13 4.50 11.95
C TRP A 18 11.68 3.03 11.84
N GLN A 19 12.44 2.10 12.42
CA GLN A 19 12.16 0.67 12.37
C GLN A 19 10.80 0.32 13.00
N SER A 20 10.44 0.95 14.14
CA SER A 20 9.14 0.69 14.78
C SER A 20 7.98 1.16 13.91
N LYS A 21 8.13 2.27 13.19
CA LYS A 21 7.14 2.81 12.26
C LYS A 21 6.99 1.89 11.05
N ALA A 22 8.11 1.40 10.50
CA ALA A 22 8.10 0.46 9.38
C ALA A 22 7.35 -0.84 9.73
N VAL A 23 7.50 -1.35 10.96
CA VAL A 23 6.76 -2.53 11.42
C VAL A 23 5.26 -2.25 11.53
N VAL A 24 4.86 -1.12 12.12
CA VAL A 24 3.45 -0.72 12.22
C VAL A 24 2.81 -0.57 10.83
N VAL A 25 3.51 0.09 9.91
CA VAL A 25 3.08 0.23 8.51
C VAL A 25 2.97 -1.15 7.86
N GLY A 26 4.00 -1.99 7.98
CA GLY A 26 4.05 -3.34 7.42
C GLY A 26 2.86 -4.20 7.85
N ILE A 27 2.58 -4.25 9.16
CA ILE A 27 1.43 -4.99 9.69
C ILE A 27 0.10 -4.44 9.14
N THR A 28 0.00 -3.12 9.00
CA THR A 28 -1.22 -2.44 8.53
C THR A 28 -1.49 -2.76 7.06
N VAL A 29 -0.47 -2.77 6.22
CA VAL A 29 -0.62 -2.96 4.76
C VAL A 29 -0.55 -4.41 4.32
N PHE A 30 -0.06 -5.31 5.18
CA PHE A 30 0.11 -6.73 4.85
C PHE A 30 -1.19 -7.39 4.41
N PHE A 31 -2.27 -7.27 5.20
CA PHE A 31 -3.53 -7.95 4.92
C PHE A 31 -4.20 -7.45 3.63
N PRO A 32 -4.36 -6.14 3.38
CA PRO A 32 -4.93 -5.67 2.13
C PRO A 32 -4.12 -6.10 0.90
N ILE A 33 -2.79 -6.06 0.95
CA ILE A 33 -1.93 -6.51 -0.17
C ILE A 33 -2.11 -8.01 -0.39
N LEU A 34 -2.05 -8.80 0.69
CA LEU A 34 -2.18 -10.26 0.63
C LEU A 34 -3.54 -10.65 0.04
N LEU A 35 -4.64 -10.06 0.51
CA LEU A 35 -5.98 -10.40 0.05
C LEU A 35 -6.20 -10.02 -1.42
N ASN A 36 -5.75 -8.83 -1.85
CA ASN A 36 -5.86 -8.43 -3.26
C ASN A 36 -5.02 -9.34 -4.17
N THR A 37 -3.79 -9.67 -3.74
CA THR A 37 -2.91 -10.58 -4.50
C THR A 37 -3.51 -11.99 -4.59
N ALA A 38 -4.03 -12.53 -3.48
CA ALA A 38 -4.65 -13.84 -3.45
C ALA A 38 -5.90 -13.91 -4.32
N ARG A 39 -6.72 -12.85 -4.33
CA ARG A 39 -7.86 -12.71 -5.25
C ARG A 39 -7.39 -12.73 -6.71
N GLY A 40 -6.45 -11.87 -7.09
CA GLY A 40 -5.95 -11.81 -8.48
C GLY A 40 -5.34 -13.13 -8.97
N LEU A 41 -4.67 -13.89 -8.10
CA LEU A 41 -4.10 -15.20 -8.44
C LEU A 41 -5.15 -16.31 -8.60
N SER A 42 -6.32 -16.12 -8.00
CA SER A 42 -7.45 -17.07 -8.04
C SER A 42 -8.46 -16.72 -9.13
N GLU A 43 -8.56 -15.44 -9.49
CA GLU A 43 -9.54 -14.87 -10.41
C GLU A 43 -9.06 -14.97 -11.88
N VAL A 44 -8.78 -16.19 -12.32
CA VAL A 44 -8.34 -16.49 -13.69
C VAL A 44 -9.48 -17.18 -14.44
N ASN A 45 -9.74 -16.74 -15.68
CA ASN A 45 -10.74 -17.36 -16.54
C ASN A 45 -10.41 -18.87 -16.76
N PRO A 46 -11.31 -19.80 -16.40
CA PRO A 46 -11.10 -21.23 -16.62
C PRO A 46 -10.71 -21.58 -18.06
N LEU A 47 -11.25 -20.87 -19.05
CA LEU A 47 -10.94 -21.08 -20.46
C LEU A 47 -9.45 -20.87 -20.76
N HIS A 48 -8.81 -19.86 -20.16
CA HIS A 48 -7.37 -19.63 -20.35
C HIS A 48 -6.53 -20.76 -19.73
N VAL A 49 -7.00 -21.34 -18.62
CA VAL A 49 -6.35 -22.48 -17.98
C VAL A 49 -6.49 -23.73 -18.82
N ASP A 50 -7.68 -23.99 -19.35
CA ASP A 50 -7.95 -25.15 -20.22
C ASP A 50 -7.17 -25.07 -21.52
N LEU A 51 -7.06 -23.88 -22.13
CA LEU A 51 -6.19 -23.65 -23.29
C LEU A 51 -4.74 -23.99 -22.98
N MET A 52 -4.19 -23.50 -21.86
CA MET A 52 -2.82 -23.83 -21.45
C MET A 52 -2.63 -25.33 -21.22
N ARG A 53 -3.64 -26.03 -20.69
CA ARG A 53 -3.62 -27.49 -20.53
C ARG A 53 -3.61 -28.21 -21.88
N SER A 54 -4.36 -27.74 -22.88
CA SER A 54 -4.33 -28.29 -24.25
C SER A 54 -2.95 -28.14 -24.91
N TYR A 55 -2.19 -27.09 -24.57
CA TYR A 55 -0.79 -26.91 -24.99
C TYR A 55 0.22 -27.69 -24.13
N ALA A 56 -0.23 -28.63 -23.28
CA ALA A 56 0.61 -29.38 -22.35
C ALA A 56 1.48 -28.47 -21.45
N ALA A 57 1.00 -27.29 -21.06
CA ALA A 57 1.72 -26.39 -20.19
C ALA A 57 1.85 -26.98 -18.77
N THR A 58 3.05 -26.91 -18.20
CA THR A 58 3.30 -27.34 -16.82
C THR A 58 2.66 -26.38 -15.81
N PRO A 59 2.37 -26.82 -14.57
CA PRO A 59 1.80 -25.95 -13.53
C PRO A 59 2.62 -24.67 -13.28
N GLY A 60 3.95 -24.76 -13.38
CA GLY A 60 4.84 -23.59 -13.26
C GLY A 60 4.69 -22.58 -14.41
N ARG A 61 4.46 -23.06 -15.65
CA ARG A 61 4.13 -22.19 -16.80
C ARG A 61 2.76 -21.54 -16.64
N VAL A 62 1.75 -22.29 -16.18
CA VAL A 62 0.42 -21.73 -15.90
C VAL A 62 0.52 -20.64 -14.82
N PHE A 63 1.30 -20.87 -13.76
CA PHE A 63 1.50 -19.88 -12.71
C PHE A 63 2.20 -18.61 -13.24
N SER A 64 3.37 -18.75 -13.85
CA SER A 64 4.19 -17.62 -14.27
C SER A 64 3.68 -16.87 -15.50
N SER A 65 3.08 -17.56 -16.47
CA SER A 65 2.65 -16.97 -17.74
C SER A 65 1.17 -16.61 -17.80
N LEU A 66 0.33 -17.15 -16.90
CA LEU A 66 -1.10 -16.84 -16.87
C LEU A 66 -1.52 -16.21 -15.53
N ARG A 67 -1.23 -16.85 -14.40
CA ARG A 67 -1.71 -16.35 -13.10
C ARG A 67 -1.03 -15.06 -12.65
N ILE A 68 0.30 -14.97 -12.73
CA ILE A 68 1.03 -13.74 -12.35
C ILE A 68 0.57 -12.54 -13.19
N PRO A 69 0.59 -12.60 -14.55
CA PRO A 69 0.18 -11.46 -15.36
C PRO A 69 -1.28 -11.04 -15.10
N ASN A 70 -2.19 -12.00 -14.93
CA ASN A 70 -3.60 -11.74 -14.62
C ASN A 70 -3.80 -11.12 -13.23
N ALA A 71 -2.93 -11.46 -12.27
CA ALA A 71 -2.97 -10.89 -10.93
C ALA A 71 -2.38 -9.47 -10.85
N MET A 72 -1.60 -9.01 -11.84
CA MET A 72 -0.91 -7.72 -11.77
C MET A 72 -1.84 -6.52 -11.49
N PRO A 73 -3.01 -6.35 -12.16
CA PRO A 73 -3.93 -5.26 -11.86
C PRO A 73 -4.42 -5.31 -10.40
N TYR A 74 -4.69 -6.51 -9.88
CA TYR A 74 -5.12 -6.69 -8.49
C TYR A 74 -4.01 -6.36 -7.50
N ILE A 75 -2.76 -6.75 -7.80
CA ILE A 75 -1.58 -6.42 -6.98
C ILE A 75 -1.41 -4.90 -6.93
N PHE A 76 -1.50 -4.21 -8.07
CA PHE A 76 -1.40 -2.75 -8.11
C PHE A 76 -2.56 -2.06 -7.39
N ASN A 77 -3.78 -2.57 -7.50
CA ASN A 77 -4.92 -2.05 -6.74
C ASN A 77 -4.70 -2.20 -5.22
N GLY A 78 -4.22 -3.37 -4.80
CA GLY A 78 -3.79 -3.62 -3.42
C GLY A 78 -2.68 -2.67 -2.97
N LEU A 79 -1.68 -2.42 -3.84
CA LEU A 79 -0.57 -1.52 -3.53
C LEU A 79 -1.02 -0.06 -3.42
N LYS A 80 -1.89 0.43 -4.31
CA LYS A 80 -2.43 1.80 -4.29
C LYS A 80 -3.22 2.09 -3.01
N THR A 81 -4.14 1.18 -2.67
CA THR A 81 -4.95 1.31 -1.45
C THR A 81 -4.10 1.21 -0.19
N SER A 82 -3.16 0.26 -0.16
CA SER A 82 -2.22 0.10 0.95
C SER A 82 -1.22 1.24 1.08
N ALA A 83 -0.82 1.91 0.01
CA ALA A 83 0.11 3.04 0.10
C ALA A 83 -0.51 4.20 0.88
N VAL A 84 -1.79 4.50 0.64
CA VAL A 84 -2.53 5.52 1.38
C VAL A 84 -2.69 5.12 2.85
N LEU A 85 -3.08 3.87 3.12
CA LEU A 85 -3.20 3.34 4.48
C LEU A 85 -1.85 3.33 5.21
N GLY A 86 -0.77 3.00 4.51
CA GLY A 86 0.59 2.97 5.03
C GLY A 86 1.11 4.36 5.39
N LEU A 87 0.78 5.38 4.60
CA LEU A 87 1.10 6.77 4.93
C LEU A 87 0.38 7.22 6.20
N ILE A 88 -0.93 6.96 6.29
CA ILE A 88 -1.71 7.26 7.50
C ILE A 88 -1.10 6.53 8.69
N ALA A 89 -0.72 5.26 8.50
CA ALA A 89 -0.12 4.45 9.54
C ALA A 89 1.22 4.98 10.04
N ALA A 90 2.07 5.45 9.12
CA ALA A 90 3.35 6.07 9.46
C ALA A 90 3.14 7.33 10.30
N ILE A 91 2.24 8.22 9.87
CA ILE A 91 1.93 9.47 10.58
C ILE A 91 1.40 9.19 11.99
N VAL A 92 0.47 8.24 12.12
CA VAL A 92 -0.07 7.85 13.44
C VAL A 92 1.02 7.21 14.31
N ALA A 93 1.91 6.41 13.75
CA ALA A 93 3.02 5.84 14.50
C ALA A 93 4.02 6.90 14.98
N GLU A 94 4.24 7.97 14.20
CA GLU A 94 5.07 9.11 14.60
C GLU A 94 4.48 9.89 15.79
N PHE A 95 3.15 9.88 15.99
CA PHE A 95 2.51 10.55 17.14
C PHE A 95 2.97 9.98 18.48
N PHE A 96 3.27 8.68 18.54
CA PHE A 96 3.61 7.97 19.77
C PHE A 96 5.11 7.97 20.08
N GLY A 97 5.93 8.56 19.22
CA GLY A 97 7.35 8.77 19.49
C GLY A 97 8.17 8.86 18.22
N ALA A 98 8.88 9.97 18.08
CA ALA A 98 9.88 10.19 17.05
C ALA A 98 11.03 11.02 17.61
N ASN A 99 12.21 10.93 17.01
CA ASN A 99 13.42 11.66 17.44
C ASN A 99 13.41 13.13 17.00
N GLY A 100 12.34 13.87 17.29
CA GLY A 100 12.19 15.27 16.90
C GLY A 100 11.95 15.52 15.40
N ALA A 101 11.79 14.45 14.61
CA ALA A 101 11.59 14.48 13.17
C ALA A 101 10.32 13.70 12.78
N GLY A 102 9.73 14.04 11.64
CA GLY A 102 8.53 13.40 11.14
C GLY A 102 7.33 14.34 11.07
N LEU A 103 6.46 14.11 10.08
CA LEU A 103 5.26 14.93 9.88
C LEU A 103 4.29 14.74 11.04
N GLY A 104 4.11 13.51 11.50
CA GLY A 104 3.21 13.23 12.61
C GLY A 104 3.66 13.85 13.92
N PHE A 105 4.96 13.79 14.21
CA PHE A 105 5.55 14.46 15.37
C PHE A 105 5.31 15.98 15.33
N ARG A 106 5.56 16.63 14.18
CA ARG A 106 5.31 18.08 14.04
C ARG A 106 3.84 18.43 14.24
N ILE A 107 2.91 17.64 13.71
CA ILE A 107 1.47 17.87 13.91
C ILE A 107 1.14 17.89 15.41
N VAL A 108 1.58 16.89 16.17
CA VAL A 108 1.25 16.78 17.60
C VAL A 108 1.86 17.90 18.44
N VAL A 109 3.12 18.26 18.17
CA VAL A 109 3.79 19.35 18.89
C VAL A 109 3.14 20.71 18.61
N GLU A 110 2.85 20.99 17.33
CA GLU A 110 2.35 22.30 16.91
C GLU A 110 0.91 22.53 17.38
N ILE A 111 0.09 21.46 17.49
CA ILE A 111 -1.22 21.49 18.16
C ILE A 111 -1.07 21.99 19.61
N GLY A 112 -0.08 21.48 20.35
CA GLY A 112 0.18 21.91 21.73
C GLY A 112 0.60 23.38 21.85
N THR A 113 1.26 23.92 20.82
CA THR A 113 1.67 25.33 20.77
C THR A 113 0.61 26.27 20.17
N SER A 114 -0.54 25.75 19.75
CA SER A 114 -1.60 26.50 19.05
C SER A 114 -1.16 27.15 17.72
N SER A 115 -0.08 26.67 17.13
CA SER A 115 0.43 27.09 15.80
C SER A 115 -0.35 26.38 14.68
N LEU A 116 -1.63 26.70 14.55
CA LEU A 116 -2.54 26.02 13.61
C LEU A 116 -2.09 26.16 12.15
N ASP A 117 -1.41 27.25 11.79
CA ASP A 117 -0.84 27.46 10.45
C ASP A 117 0.13 26.34 10.07
N THR A 118 1.02 25.94 10.99
CA THR A 118 1.97 24.84 10.78
C THR A 118 1.26 23.49 10.70
N VAL A 119 0.20 23.29 11.49
CA VAL A 119 -0.61 22.06 11.45
C VAL A 119 -1.27 21.92 10.07
N TRP A 120 -1.92 22.98 9.57
CA TRP A 120 -2.52 22.97 8.25
C TRP A 120 -1.48 22.78 7.14
N ALA A 121 -0.31 23.40 7.25
CA ALA A 121 0.78 23.17 6.31
C ALA A 121 1.22 21.70 6.29
N ALA A 122 1.39 21.08 7.46
CA ALA A 122 1.76 19.66 7.57
C ALA A 122 0.68 18.72 6.99
N ILE A 123 -0.60 19.03 7.22
CA ILE A 123 -1.73 18.28 6.63
C ILE A 123 -1.68 18.39 5.09
N ASN A 124 -1.50 19.59 4.54
CA ASN A 124 -1.42 19.79 3.09
C ASN A 124 -0.24 19.01 2.48
N ILE A 125 0.93 19.04 3.12
CA ILE A 125 2.11 18.26 2.68
C ILE A 125 1.81 16.76 2.72
N ALA A 126 1.21 16.25 3.80
CA ALA A 126 0.84 14.85 3.92
C ALA A 126 -0.17 14.43 2.84
N SER A 127 -1.18 15.26 2.56
CA SER A 127 -2.15 15.03 1.49
C SER A 127 -1.47 14.99 0.12
N LEU A 128 -0.60 15.95 -0.18
CA LEU A 128 0.13 16.00 -1.44
C LEU A 128 1.03 14.77 -1.62
N LEU A 129 1.71 14.34 -0.56
CA LEU A 129 2.57 13.16 -0.58
C LEU A 129 1.75 11.89 -0.84
N GLY A 130 0.60 11.73 -0.18
CA GLY A 130 -0.32 10.61 -0.42
C GLY A 130 -0.83 10.56 -1.86
N ILE A 131 -1.28 11.71 -2.38
CA ILE A 131 -1.73 11.85 -3.78
C ILE A 131 -0.59 11.50 -4.74
N THR A 132 0.62 12.00 -4.47
CA THR A 132 1.79 11.76 -5.33
C THR A 132 2.13 10.27 -5.38
N VAL A 133 2.22 9.61 -4.22
CA VAL A 133 2.52 8.17 -4.15
C VAL A 133 1.44 7.34 -4.84
N TYR A 134 0.16 7.66 -4.62
CA TYR A 134 -0.95 6.99 -5.30
C TYR A 134 -0.85 7.12 -6.83
N ASN A 135 -0.62 8.34 -7.33
CA ASN A 135 -0.52 8.59 -8.78
C ASN A 135 0.71 7.92 -9.40
N LEU A 136 1.84 7.89 -8.69
CA LEU A 136 3.03 7.14 -9.15
C LEU A 136 2.71 5.66 -9.31
N LEU A 137 2.00 5.07 -8.35
CA LEU A 137 1.57 3.67 -8.44
C LEU A 137 0.56 3.44 -9.57
N ALA A 138 -0.39 4.36 -9.78
CA ALA A 138 -1.34 4.28 -10.88
C ALA A 138 -0.65 4.39 -12.25
N LEU A 139 0.37 5.24 -12.36
CA LEU A 139 1.16 5.38 -13.59
C LEU A 139 2.02 4.14 -13.86
N LEU A 140 2.60 3.56 -12.80
CA LEU A 140 3.32 2.28 -12.90
C LEU A 140 2.38 1.14 -13.30
N GLU A 141 1.20 1.07 -12.71
CA GLU A 141 0.16 0.11 -13.09
C GLU A 141 -0.17 0.26 -14.58
N ARG A 142 -0.50 1.45 -15.07
CA ARG A 142 -0.84 1.67 -16.48
C ARG A 142 0.27 1.22 -17.44
N ARG A 143 1.55 1.37 -17.06
CA ARG A 143 2.68 0.86 -17.86
C ARG A 143 2.82 -0.66 -17.80
N VAL A 144 2.58 -1.25 -16.63
CA VAL A 144 2.77 -2.69 -16.37
C VAL A 144 1.50 -3.50 -16.64
N THR A 145 0.35 -2.90 -16.86
CA THR A 145 -0.91 -3.63 -17.17
C THR A 145 -1.59 -3.08 -18.42
N GLY A 146 -0.93 -2.20 -19.17
CA GLY A 146 -1.47 -1.55 -20.37
C GLY A 146 -1.92 -2.51 -21.48
N TRP A 147 -1.58 -3.79 -21.42
CA TRP A 147 -2.08 -4.84 -22.32
C TRP A 147 -3.42 -5.47 -21.89
N HIS A 148 -3.85 -5.31 -20.63
CA HIS A 148 -5.09 -5.90 -20.13
C HIS A 148 -6.31 -5.14 -20.65
N ALA A 149 -7.31 -5.89 -21.13
CA ALA A 149 -8.54 -5.36 -21.71
C ALA A 149 -9.38 -4.50 -20.73
N SER A 150 -9.14 -4.58 -19.41
CA SER A 150 -9.79 -3.71 -18.42
C SER A 150 -9.43 -2.24 -18.55
N ASN A 151 -8.33 -1.90 -19.25
CA ASN A 151 -7.95 -0.51 -19.57
C ASN A 151 -8.55 -0.02 -20.91
N ARG A 152 -9.35 -0.85 -21.59
CA ARG A 152 -9.79 -0.62 -22.97
C ARG A 152 -11.28 -0.29 -23.08
N SER A 153 -11.97 -0.05 -21.97
CA SER A 153 -13.41 0.22 -21.89
C SER A 153 -13.77 1.67 -21.55
N GLU A 154 -12.87 2.63 -21.73
CA GLU A 154 -13.14 4.07 -21.50
C GLU A 154 -12.70 4.93 -22.71
N ASP A 155 -13.01 4.50 -23.92
CA ASP A 155 -13.11 5.38 -25.10
C ASP A 155 -14.54 5.31 -25.66
#